data_AF-A0A139SYB3-F1
#
_entry.id   AF-A0A139SYB3-F1
#
_cell.length_a   1.000
_cell.length_b   1.000
_cell.length_c   1.000
_cell.angle_alpha   90.00
_cell.angle_beta   90.00
_cell.angle_gamma   90.00
#
_symmetry.space_group_name_H-M   'P 1'
#
loop_
_entity.id
_entity.type
_entity.pdbx_description
1 polymer ?
#
loop_
_entity_poly.entity_id
_entity_poly.type
_entity_poly.pdbx_seq_one_letter_code
_entity_poly.pdbx_strand_id
1 'polypeptide(L)'
;MSGLTKLVGHKILDYPTHLILNALTPTPPKRRLGDIAEQTAMEGGARPMIFGRVRPIGGNIIQLQAPQKRMIKEKVSGGKGGSKKKKQKVEHVFRTYAIGICEGPVSAVIRVWRNNKLVYDARGNAWGANNNHVFLNRFRLHLGTWQQFPDPTLEAIWGAGNVPAYRGTCYMVAVDEDLTELGGAVPIWLFEVERAEYFDIESDLYPLAEQEHAQSGAKLETALLKSTLQRANDQNSVSSGALLESGELKAVLQRTESSEQVNSGAALDGGELKSILIKQNIEAEQVSSSAALDGGALQTVLIKPELFIEAAKSSAALETGALL
;
A
#
# COMPACT_ATOMS: atom_id res chain seq x y z
N MET A 1 -75.90 -13.39 2.87
CA MET A 1 -75.49 -14.74 2.43
C MET A 1 -74.88 -14.58 1.06
N SER A 2 -73.56 -14.40 0.98
CA SER A 2 -72.55 -15.44 0.70
C SER A 2 -72.64 -15.99 -0.73
N GLY A 3 -71.55 -15.81 -1.47
CA GLY A 3 -71.30 -16.45 -2.76
C GLY A 3 -70.05 -15.84 -3.40
N LEU A 4 -68.87 -16.13 -2.85
CA LEU A 4 -67.94 -17.15 -3.35
C LEU A 4 -67.06 -16.65 -4.52
N THR A 5 -65.86 -16.25 -4.09
CA THR A 5 -64.60 -16.08 -4.78
C THR A 5 -64.35 -17.08 -5.91
N LYS A 6 -64.03 -16.58 -7.11
CA LYS A 6 -63.26 -17.34 -8.12
C LYS A 6 -61.99 -16.56 -8.44
N LEU A 7 -60.85 -17.09 -8.01
CA LEU A 7 -59.53 -16.70 -8.47
C LEU A 7 -59.49 -16.82 -10.00
N VAL A 8 -59.25 -15.71 -10.69
CA VAL A 8 -58.76 -15.72 -12.07
C VAL A 8 -57.26 -15.45 -11.97
N GLY A 9 -56.48 -16.47 -12.31
CA GLY A 9 -55.04 -16.50 -12.12
C GLY A 9 -54.34 -15.32 -12.77
N HIS A 10 -53.64 -14.53 -11.94
CA HIS A 10 -52.55 -13.70 -12.43
C HIS A 10 -51.49 -14.64 -13.01
N LYS A 11 -51.32 -14.60 -14.34
CA LYS A 11 -50.04 -14.98 -14.94
C LYS A 11 -49.02 -13.97 -14.43
N ILE A 12 -48.36 -14.32 -13.34
CA ILE A 12 -47.07 -13.74 -12.98
C ILE A 12 -46.18 -14.08 -14.17
N LEU A 13 -45.91 -13.07 -15.00
CA LEU A 13 -44.92 -13.20 -16.04
C LEU A 13 -43.60 -13.33 -15.30
N ASP A 14 -43.09 -14.56 -15.21
CA ASP A 14 -41.73 -14.88 -14.79
C ASP A 14 -40.74 -14.31 -15.82
N TYR A 15 -40.72 -12.99 -15.96
CA TYR A 15 -39.55 -12.34 -16.50
C TYR A 15 -38.46 -12.54 -15.47
N PRO A 16 -37.35 -13.20 -15.82
CA PRO A 16 -36.32 -13.45 -14.84
C PRO A 16 -35.85 -12.08 -14.34
N THR A 17 -35.89 -11.89 -13.03
CA THR A 17 -35.72 -10.61 -12.33
C THR A 17 -34.45 -9.84 -12.74
N HIS A 18 -33.44 -10.53 -13.28
CA HIS A 18 -32.23 -9.92 -13.85
C HIS A 18 -32.47 -9.11 -15.13
N LEU A 19 -33.49 -9.40 -15.95
CA LEU A 19 -33.79 -8.65 -17.17
C LEU A 19 -34.48 -7.32 -16.88
N ILE A 20 -35.36 -7.27 -15.87
CA ILE A 20 -36.01 -6.02 -15.43
C ILE A 20 -34.99 -5.14 -14.69
N LEU A 21 -34.09 -5.75 -13.90
CA LEU A 21 -33.02 -5.02 -13.20
C LEU A 21 -32.02 -4.37 -14.17
N ASN A 22 -31.58 -5.07 -15.22
CA ASN A 22 -30.70 -4.50 -16.26
C ASN A 22 -31.34 -3.36 -17.07
N ALA A 23 -32.67 -3.34 -17.20
CA ALA A 23 -33.38 -2.25 -17.87
C ALA A 23 -33.52 -1.00 -16.97
N LEU A 24 -33.55 -1.19 -15.64
CA LEU A 24 -33.64 -0.12 -14.65
C LEU A 24 -32.26 0.48 -14.31
N THR A 25 -31.18 -0.28 -14.48
CA THR A 25 -29.80 0.20 -14.32
C THR A 25 -29.03 0.00 -15.62
N PRO A 26 -29.00 0.98 -16.55
CA PRO A 26 -28.15 0.87 -17.72
C PRO A 26 -26.70 0.71 -17.26
N THR A 27 -26.12 -0.48 -17.45
CA THR A 27 -24.71 -0.73 -17.19
C THR A 27 -23.88 0.25 -18.03
N PRO A 28 -23.00 1.06 -17.42
CA PRO A 28 -22.14 1.93 -18.20
C PRO A 28 -21.31 1.09 -19.17
N PRO A 29 -21.00 1.61 -20.38
CA PRO A 29 -20.23 0.87 -21.36
C PRO A 29 -18.91 0.39 -20.75
N LYS A 30 -18.66 -0.92 -20.81
CA LYS A 30 -17.42 -1.52 -20.31
C LYS A 30 -16.25 -0.98 -21.12
N ARG A 31 -15.34 -0.25 -20.46
CA ARG A 31 -14.12 0.27 -21.09
C ARG A 31 -13.22 -0.89 -21.54
N ARG A 32 -12.66 -0.75 -22.73
CA ARG A 32 -11.74 -1.71 -23.32
C ARG A 32 -10.30 -1.33 -22.99
N LEU A 33 -9.41 -2.32 -23.09
CA LEU A 33 -7.99 -2.07 -22.94
C LEU A 33 -7.51 -1.19 -24.10
N GLY A 34 -7.08 0.03 -23.79
CA GLY A 34 -6.59 0.99 -24.79
C GLY A 34 -7.36 2.30 -24.85
N ASP A 35 -8.62 2.33 -24.41
CA ASP A 35 -9.47 3.54 -24.43
C ASP A 35 -8.85 4.70 -23.63
N ILE A 36 -8.03 4.38 -22.62
CA ILE A 36 -7.31 5.35 -21.78
C ILE A 36 -6.20 6.09 -22.55
N ALA A 37 -5.73 5.58 -23.70
CA ALA A 37 -4.69 6.25 -24.49
C ALA A 37 -5.26 7.35 -25.41
N GLU A 38 -6.57 7.45 -25.56
CA GLU A 38 -7.21 8.45 -26.40
C GLU A 38 -7.35 9.79 -25.66
N GLN A 39 -6.83 10.86 -26.25
CA GLN A 39 -7.04 12.21 -25.73
C GLN A 39 -8.45 12.69 -26.07
N THR A 40 -9.17 13.21 -25.08
CA THR A 40 -10.56 13.65 -25.23
C THR A 40 -10.76 15.12 -24.81
N ALA A 41 -11.96 15.65 -25.04
CA ALA A 41 -12.41 16.96 -24.56
C ALA A 41 -13.88 16.89 -24.10
N MET A 42 -14.26 15.76 -23.52
CA MET A 42 -15.65 15.41 -23.22
C MET A 42 -16.01 15.79 -21.77
N GLU A 43 -17.19 16.34 -21.58
CA GLU A 43 -17.80 16.53 -20.25
C GLU A 43 -18.42 15.24 -19.73
N GLY A 44 -18.30 14.98 -18.43
CA GLY A 44 -18.78 13.73 -17.80
C GLY A 44 -17.96 12.48 -18.14
N GLY A 45 -16.82 12.64 -18.81
CA GLY A 45 -15.87 11.55 -19.04
C GLY A 45 -15.28 11.00 -17.73
N ALA A 46 -14.99 9.70 -17.69
CA ALA A 46 -14.36 9.09 -16.51
C ALA A 46 -12.92 9.61 -16.34
N ARG A 47 -12.57 9.98 -15.11
CA ARG A 47 -11.22 10.34 -14.71
C ARG A 47 -10.43 9.06 -14.39
N PRO A 48 -9.29 8.79 -15.03
CA PRO A 48 -8.53 7.59 -14.75
C PRO A 48 -7.85 7.69 -13.38
N MET A 49 -7.93 6.60 -12.61
CA MET A 49 -7.15 6.36 -11.41
C MET A 49 -6.01 5.40 -11.76
N ILE A 50 -4.80 5.71 -11.30
CA ILE A 50 -3.56 5.04 -11.68
C ILE A 50 -2.95 4.40 -10.45
N PHE A 51 -2.46 3.17 -10.56
CA PHE A 51 -1.68 2.51 -9.51
C PHE A 51 -0.32 2.11 -10.07
N GLY A 52 0.76 2.55 -9.41
CA GLY A 52 2.11 2.37 -9.89
C GLY A 52 2.40 3.16 -11.16
N ARG A 53 3.22 2.59 -12.04
CA ARG A 53 3.60 3.17 -13.32
C ARG A 53 2.84 2.52 -14.46
N VAL A 54 2.06 3.31 -15.18
CA VAL A 54 1.18 2.80 -16.25
C VAL A 54 1.63 3.22 -17.64
N ARG A 55 1.08 2.55 -18.65
CA ARG A 55 1.29 2.90 -20.07
C ARG A 55 0.86 4.34 -20.34
N PRO A 56 1.35 4.96 -21.44
CA PRO A 56 0.98 6.32 -21.78
C PRO A 56 -0.54 6.49 -21.91
N ILE A 57 -1.08 7.47 -21.20
CA ILE A 57 -2.51 7.78 -21.16
C ILE A 57 -2.78 9.10 -21.90
N GLY A 58 -3.91 9.16 -22.61
CA GLY A 58 -4.44 10.36 -23.23
C GLY A 58 -5.26 11.12 -22.21
N GLY A 59 -4.91 12.39 -21.98
CA GLY A 59 -5.64 13.23 -21.03
C GLY A 59 -6.97 13.74 -21.59
N ASN A 60 -7.73 14.45 -20.77
CA ASN A 60 -8.91 15.19 -21.19
C ASN A 60 -8.62 16.70 -21.16
N ILE A 61 -8.99 17.44 -22.21
CA ILE A 61 -8.85 18.90 -22.21
C ILE A 61 -9.87 19.48 -21.23
N ILE A 62 -9.39 20.13 -20.16
CA ILE A 62 -10.20 20.68 -19.07
C ILE A 62 -10.39 22.19 -19.15
N GLN A 63 -9.51 22.87 -19.89
CA GLN A 63 -9.59 24.31 -20.13
C GLN A 63 -8.94 24.64 -21.48
N LEU A 64 -9.56 25.51 -22.27
CA LEU A 64 -9.07 25.85 -23.60
C LEU A 64 -9.32 27.33 -23.93
N GLN A 65 -8.26 28.06 -24.25
CA GLN A 65 -8.36 29.40 -24.79
C GLN A 65 -8.67 29.38 -26.29
N ALA A 66 -9.43 30.36 -26.76
CA ALA A 66 -9.63 30.61 -28.19
C ALA A 66 -8.29 30.90 -28.91
N PRO A 67 -8.12 30.48 -30.19
CA PRO A 67 -6.91 30.72 -30.97
C PRO A 67 -6.56 32.20 -31.05
N GLN A 68 -5.34 32.55 -30.65
CA GLN A 68 -4.79 33.90 -30.76
C GLN A 68 -3.88 33.98 -31.98
N LYS A 69 -4.29 34.74 -32.99
CA LYS A 69 -3.48 34.94 -34.21
C LYS A 69 -2.54 36.13 -34.02
N ARG A 70 -1.24 35.94 -34.25
CA ARG A 70 -0.22 36.99 -34.15
C ARG A 70 0.60 37.04 -35.44
N MET A 71 0.77 38.24 -36.01
CA MET A 71 1.66 38.41 -37.16
C MET A 71 3.11 38.56 -36.69
N ILE A 72 3.96 37.60 -37.05
CA ILE A 72 5.39 37.62 -36.77
C ILE A 72 6.15 37.98 -38.05
N LYS A 73 7.14 38.87 -37.93
CA LYS A 73 8.01 39.26 -39.05
C LYS A 73 9.20 38.32 -39.10
N GLU A 74 9.17 37.32 -39.97
CA GLU A 74 10.29 36.41 -40.15
C GLU A 74 11.32 36.97 -41.15
N LYS A 75 12.60 36.68 -40.89
CA LYS A 75 13.70 36.98 -41.81
C LYS A 75 14.02 35.72 -42.61
N VAL A 76 13.56 35.66 -43.85
CA VAL A 76 13.95 34.58 -44.77
C VAL A 76 15.41 34.78 -45.19
N SER A 77 16.28 33.81 -44.93
CA SER A 77 17.65 33.77 -45.42
C SER A 77 17.67 33.24 -46.86
N GLY A 78 17.62 34.15 -47.83
CA GLY A 78 17.85 33.83 -49.24
C GLY A 78 19.35 33.58 -49.51
N GLY A 79 19.63 32.56 -50.33
CA GLY A 79 20.96 32.23 -50.81
C GLY A 79 21.65 33.37 -51.56
N LYS A 80 22.96 33.22 -51.74
CA LYS A 80 23.91 34.21 -52.29
C LYS A 80 23.51 34.62 -53.72
N GLY A 81 22.85 35.78 -53.88
CA GLY A 81 22.63 36.37 -55.22
C GLY A 81 21.40 37.25 -55.49
N GLY A 82 20.56 37.61 -54.49
CA GLY A 82 19.31 38.36 -54.76
C GLY A 82 19.08 39.57 -53.86
N SER A 83 18.52 40.63 -54.45
CA SER A 83 18.25 41.98 -53.92
C SER A 83 17.54 42.07 -52.56
N LYS A 84 17.59 43.26 -51.93
CA LYS A 84 17.17 43.59 -50.54
C LYS A 84 15.96 42.77 -50.03
N LYS A 85 16.20 42.08 -48.90
CA LYS A 85 15.28 41.20 -48.17
C LYS A 85 13.95 41.89 -47.83
N LYS A 86 12.83 41.43 -48.42
CA LYS A 86 11.49 41.76 -47.91
C LYS A 86 11.22 40.90 -46.67
N LYS A 87 10.91 41.54 -45.53
CA LYS A 87 10.39 40.84 -44.34
C LYS A 87 9.00 40.33 -44.69
N GLN A 88 8.80 39.02 -44.78
CA GLN A 88 7.46 38.44 -44.97
C GLN A 88 6.80 38.36 -43.59
N LYS A 89 5.55 38.82 -43.50
CA LYS A 89 4.74 38.66 -42.29
C LYS A 89 4.10 37.28 -42.38
N VAL A 90 4.40 36.41 -41.43
CA VAL A 90 3.76 35.09 -41.29
C VAL A 90 2.77 35.18 -40.12
N GLU A 91 1.57 34.64 -40.30
CA GLU A 91 0.56 34.56 -39.26
C GLU A 91 0.82 33.30 -38.42
N HIS A 92 1.09 33.49 -37.13
CA HIS A 92 1.22 32.40 -36.17
C HIS A 92 -0.03 32.28 -35.32
N VAL A 93 -0.41 31.06 -34.95
CA VAL A 93 -1.58 30.76 -34.12
C VAL A 93 -1.11 30.20 -32.78
N PHE A 94 -1.46 30.89 -31.69
CA PHE A 94 -1.11 30.48 -30.33
C PHE A 94 -2.34 30.10 -29.51
N ARG A 95 -2.18 29.16 -28.58
CA ARG A 95 -3.23 28.82 -27.58
C ARG A 95 -2.62 28.48 -26.22
N THR A 96 -3.33 28.88 -25.17
CA THR A 96 -3.13 28.37 -23.81
C THR A 96 -4.24 27.38 -23.48
N TYR A 97 -3.90 26.22 -22.92
CA TYR A 97 -4.88 25.19 -22.57
C TYR A 97 -4.36 24.31 -21.43
N ALA A 98 -5.29 23.59 -20.79
CA ALA A 98 -4.97 22.64 -19.74
C ALA A 98 -5.54 21.25 -20.05
N ILE A 99 -4.78 20.22 -19.72
CA ILE A 99 -5.13 18.82 -19.93
C ILE A 99 -5.12 18.12 -18.57
N GLY A 100 -6.28 17.62 -18.14
CA GLY A 100 -6.42 16.73 -17.00
C GLY A 100 -5.95 15.33 -17.36
N ILE A 101 -4.95 14.83 -16.65
CA ILE A 101 -4.28 13.57 -16.97
C ILE A 101 -4.95 12.43 -16.21
N CYS A 102 -4.98 12.52 -14.88
CA CYS A 102 -5.52 11.48 -14.01
C CYS A 102 -5.87 12.04 -12.63
N GLU A 103 -6.47 11.20 -11.80
CA GLU A 103 -6.67 11.50 -10.39
C GLU A 103 -5.33 11.59 -9.66
N GLY A 104 -5.11 12.70 -8.93
CA GLY A 104 -3.97 12.91 -8.06
C GLY A 104 -4.30 12.59 -6.59
N PRO A 105 -3.32 12.73 -5.68
CA PRO A 105 -1.93 13.09 -5.92
C PRO A 105 -1.18 12.00 -6.71
N VAL A 106 -0.30 12.41 -7.62
CA VAL A 106 0.64 11.49 -8.28
C VAL A 106 2.07 11.79 -7.82
N SER A 107 2.91 10.75 -7.79
CA SER A 107 4.30 10.90 -7.35
C SER A 107 5.13 11.66 -8.37
N ALA A 108 4.99 11.30 -9.66
CA ALA A 108 5.64 12.01 -10.74
C ALA A 108 4.98 11.73 -12.10
N VAL A 109 5.09 12.71 -13.00
CA VAL A 109 4.91 12.48 -14.44
C VAL A 109 6.27 12.10 -15.00
N ILE A 110 6.41 10.90 -15.55
CA ILE A 110 7.71 10.32 -15.90
C ILE A 110 8.10 10.67 -17.34
N ARG A 111 7.16 10.57 -18.28
CA ARG A 111 7.41 10.91 -19.69
C ARG A 111 6.20 11.58 -20.30
N VAL A 112 6.46 12.48 -21.24
CA VAL A 112 5.41 13.15 -22.02
C VAL A 112 5.75 13.05 -23.50
N TRP A 113 4.75 12.71 -24.30
CA TRP A 113 4.83 12.70 -25.76
C TRP A 113 3.85 13.69 -26.36
N ARG A 114 4.29 14.38 -27.41
CA ARG A 114 3.49 15.28 -28.24
C ARG A 114 3.47 14.74 -29.66
N ASN A 115 2.29 14.41 -30.19
CA ASN A 115 2.13 13.75 -31.49
C ASN A 115 3.10 12.57 -31.67
N ASN A 116 3.15 11.68 -30.67
CA ASN A 116 4.06 10.51 -30.58
C ASN A 116 5.57 10.83 -30.52
N LYS A 117 5.99 12.10 -30.42
CA LYS A 117 7.39 12.48 -30.19
C LYS A 117 7.63 12.73 -28.71
N LEU A 118 8.66 12.12 -28.14
CA LEU A 118 9.06 12.35 -26.75
C LEU A 118 9.50 13.80 -26.59
N VAL A 119 8.95 14.51 -25.59
CA VAL A 119 9.29 15.90 -25.28
C VAL A 119 9.78 16.11 -23.84
N TYR A 120 9.50 15.16 -22.96
CA TYR A 120 9.92 15.21 -21.56
C TYR A 120 10.23 13.80 -21.05
N ASP A 121 11.33 13.64 -20.31
CA ASP A 121 11.73 12.38 -19.68
C ASP A 121 12.41 12.61 -18.32
N ALA A 122 11.72 12.26 -17.25
CA ALA A 122 12.16 12.43 -15.86
C ALA A 122 12.97 11.25 -15.32
N ARG A 123 13.29 10.24 -16.13
CA ARG A 123 14.05 9.05 -15.69
C ARG A 123 15.54 9.29 -15.40
N GLY A 124 16.02 10.52 -15.49
CA GLY A 124 17.43 10.86 -15.27
C GLY A 124 18.39 10.40 -16.37
N ASN A 125 17.93 10.29 -17.63
CA ASN A 125 18.78 9.92 -18.76
C ASN A 125 19.41 11.15 -19.44
N ALA A 126 20.44 10.92 -20.27
CA ALA A 126 21.15 12.00 -20.99
C ALA A 126 20.23 12.78 -21.94
N TRP A 127 19.21 12.13 -22.52
CA TRP A 127 18.26 12.81 -23.39
C TRP A 127 17.40 13.82 -22.60
N GLY A 128 16.84 13.41 -21.46
CA GLY A 128 16.04 14.27 -20.58
C GLY A 128 16.84 15.43 -20.02
N ALA A 129 18.09 15.20 -19.60
CA ALA A 129 18.98 16.26 -19.11
C ALA A 129 19.17 17.40 -20.13
N ASN A 130 19.23 17.09 -21.42
CA ASN A 130 19.43 18.07 -22.48
C ASN A 130 18.14 18.74 -22.98
N ASN A 131 16.97 18.11 -22.81
CA ASN A 131 15.73 18.55 -23.47
C ASN A 131 14.64 19.02 -22.48
N ASN A 132 14.63 18.55 -21.23
CA ASN A 132 13.55 18.83 -20.28
C ASN A 132 13.34 20.34 -20.03
N HIS A 133 14.42 21.14 -20.06
CA HIS A 133 14.32 22.59 -19.89
C HIS A 133 13.48 23.27 -20.98
N VAL A 134 13.49 22.77 -22.23
CA VAL A 134 12.68 23.30 -23.34
C VAL A 134 11.20 23.08 -23.07
N PHE A 135 10.86 21.91 -22.54
CA PHE A 135 9.49 21.58 -22.14
C PHE A 135 9.03 22.43 -20.95
N LEU A 136 9.79 22.46 -19.85
CA LEU A 136 9.41 23.16 -18.62
C LEU A 136 9.32 24.68 -18.77
N ASN A 137 9.94 25.27 -19.79
CA ASN A 137 9.78 26.70 -20.11
C ASN A 137 8.35 27.06 -20.57
N ARG A 138 7.59 26.11 -21.14
CA ARG A 138 6.26 26.37 -21.69
C ARG A 138 5.15 25.55 -21.05
N PHE A 139 5.48 24.38 -20.52
CA PHE A 139 4.53 23.45 -19.95
C PHE A 139 4.73 23.36 -18.44
N ARG A 140 3.64 23.50 -17.70
CA ARG A 140 3.61 23.38 -16.23
C ARG A 140 2.86 22.11 -15.86
N LEU A 141 3.46 21.31 -14.99
CA LEU A 141 2.86 20.08 -14.48
C LEU A 141 2.38 20.29 -13.05
N HIS A 142 1.11 19.97 -12.80
CA HIS A 142 0.49 19.98 -11.49
C HIS A 142 0.19 18.54 -11.08
N LEU A 143 0.69 18.11 -9.92
CA LEU A 143 0.62 16.71 -9.48
C LEU A 143 -0.74 16.31 -8.90
N GLY A 144 -1.67 17.26 -8.74
CA GLY A 144 -3.01 16.97 -8.25
C GLY A 144 -3.12 16.86 -6.73
N THR A 145 -2.27 17.56 -5.98
CA THR A 145 -2.38 17.58 -4.51
C THR A 145 -3.64 18.33 -4.07
N TRP A 146 -4.17 17.99 -2.90
CA TRP A 146 -5.34 18.68 -2.34
C TRP A 146 -5.05 20.13 -1.94
N GLN A 147 -3.78 20.49 -1.76
CA GLN A 147 -3.34 21.82 -1.37
C GLN A 147 -2.93 22.69 -2.56
N GLN A 148 -3.01 22.18 -3.80
CA GLN A 148 -2.60 22.96 -4.97
C GLN A 148 -3.51 24.18 -5.17
N PHE A 149 -2.91 25.24 -5.70
CA PHE A 149 -3.57 26.49 -6.07
C PHE A 149 -3.92 26.50 -7.57
N PRO A 150 -4.86 27.35 -8.01
CA PRO A 150 -5.10 27.58 -9.43
C PRO A 150 -3.82 27.99 -10.16
N ASP A 151 -3.70 27.62 -11.43
CA ASP A 151 -2.55 28.04 -12.23
C ASP A 151 -2.63 29.55 -12.52
N PRO A 152 -1.58 30.33 -12.20
CA PRO A 152 -1.61 31.78 -12.36
C PRO A 152 -1.74 32.22 -13.83
N THR A 153 -1.32 31.39 -14.79
CA THR A 153 -1.45 31.70 -16.22
C THR A 153 -2.90 31.57 -16.67
N LEU A 154 -3.62 30.58 -16.14
CA LEU A 154 -5.04 30.44 -16.38
C LEU A 154 -5.78 31.60 -15.71
N GLU A 155 -5.47 31.93 -14.45
CA GLU A 155 -6.10 33.07 -13.77
C GLU A 155 -5.85 34.41 -14.49
N ALA A 156 -4.69 34.60 -15.11
CA ALA A 156 -4.42 35.79 -15.91
C ALA A 156 -5.33 35.92 -17.15
N ILE A 157 -5.84 34.81 -17.69
CA ILE A 157 -6.70 34.80 -18.88
C ILE A 157 -8.18 34.90 -18.51
N TRP A 158 -8.63 34.15 -17.50
CA TRP A 158 -10.05 34.05 -17.12
C TRP A 158 -10.44 34.89 -15.89
N GLY A 159 -9.46 35.53 -15.24
CA GLY A 159 -9.64 36.31 -14.03
C GLY A 159 -9.31 35.53 -12.76
N ALA A 160 -8.73 36.22 -11.77
CA ALA A 160 -8.42 35.66 -10.46
C ALA A 160 -9.69 35.15 -9.77
N GLY A 161 -9.64 33.94 -9.20
CA GLY A 161 -10.80 33.30 -8.54
C GLY A 161 -11.84 32.67 -9.49
N ASN A 162 -11.74 32.89 -10.81
CA ASN A 162 -12.63 32.25 -11.79
C ASN A 162 -12.10 30.92 -12.32
N VAL A 163 -10.84 30.59 -12.03
CA VAL A 163 -10.23 29.32 -12.44
C VAL A 163 -10.23 28.36 -11.26
N PRO A 164 -10.79 27.14 -11.41
CA PRO A 164 -10.72 26.15 -10.35
C PRO A 164 -9.27 25.68 -10.16
N ALA A 165 -8.90 25.37 -8.91
CA ALA A 165 -7.59 24.81 -8.58
C ALA A 165 -7.38 23.36 -9.06
N TYR A 166 -8.42 22.73 -9.65
CA TYR A 166 -8.44 21.33 -10.07
C TYR A 166 -7.87 20.34 -9.03
N ARG A 167 -8.07 20.60 -7.73
CA ARG A 167 -7.55 19.78 -6.62
C ARG A 167 -7.93 18.31 -6.78
N GLY A 168 -7.01 17.41 -6.42
CA GLY A 168 -7.19 15.97 -6.64
C GLY A 168 -7.10 15.54 -8.11
N THR A 169 -6.68 16.42 -9.02
CA THR A 169 -6.47 16.09 -10.44
C THR A 169 -5.06 16.47 -10.84
N CYS A 170 -4.29 15.51 -11.36
CA CYS A 170 -3.03 15.80 -12.03
C CYS A 170 -3.33 16.38 -13.40
N TYR A 171 -2.78 17.56 -13.71
CA TYR A 171 -3.01 18.23 -14.99
C TYR A 171 -1.75 18.95 -15.49
N MET A 172 -1.70 19.16 -16.80
CA MET A 172 -0.67 19.97 -17.46
C MET A 172 -1.29 21.25 -18.01
N VAL A 173 -0.58 22.37 -17.86
CA VAL A 173 -0.92 23.65 -18.53
C VAL A 173 0.12 23.93 -19.61
N ALA A 174 -0.34 24.12 -20.84
CA ALA A 174 0.46 24.59 -21.96
C ALA A 174 0.27 26.11 -22.09
N VAL A 175 1.34 26.88 -21.94
CA VAL A 175 1.30 28.36 -21.98
C VAL A 175 1.70 28.85 -23.37
N ASP A 176 0.77 29.57 -24.02
CA ASP A 176 0.99 30.27 -25.30
C ASP A 176 1.75 29.41 -26.33
N GLU A 177 1.29 28.17 -26.53
CA GLU A 177 1.94 27.22 -27.43
C GLU A 177 1.71 27.62 -28.89
N ASP A 178 2.76 27.59 -29.71
CA ASP A 178 2.66 27.77 -31.15
C ASP A 178 2.05 26.53 -31.82
N LEU A 179 0.86 26.71 -32.38
CA LEU A 179 0.06 25.71 -33.06
C LEU A 179 -0.10 26.03 -34.55
N THR A 180 0.76 26.88 -35.12
CA THR A 180 0.68 27.31 -36.52
C THR A 180 0.73 26.13 -37.48
N GLU A 181 1.62 25.16 -37.22
CA GLU A 181 1.73 23.92 -38.01
C GLU A 181 0.47 23.04 -37.93
N LEU A 182 -0.29 23.14 -36.84
CA LEU A 182 -1.50 22.36 -36.58
C LEU A 182 -2.78 23.14 -36.90
N GLY A 183 -2.68 24.33 -37.52
CA GLY A 183 -3.83 25.18 -37.80
C GLY A 183 -4.59 25.63 -36.54
N GLY A 184 -3.94 25.64 -35.38
CA GLY A 184 -4.54 25.93 -34.09
C GLY A 184 -5.17 24.72 -33.38
N ALA A 185 -5.11 23.51 -33.93
CA ALA A 185 -5.57 22.31 -33.22
C ALA A 185 -4.63 21.95 -32.06
N VAL A 186 -5.20 21.51 -30.94
CA VAL A 186 -4.41 21.01 -29.79
C VAL A 186 -3.79 19.66 -30.20
N PRO A 187 -2.47 19.47 -30.03
CA PRO A 187 -1.81 18.22 -30.38
C PRO A 187 -2.28 17.07 -29.48
N ILE A 188 -2.00 15.84 -29.92
CA ILE A 188 -2.24 14.65 -29.11
C ILE A 188 -1.11 14.54 -28.10
N TRP A 189 -1.48 14.51 -26.82
CA TRP A 189 -0.58 14.34 -25.70
C TRP A 189 -0.79 12.99 -25.05
N LEU A 190 0.33 12.33 -24.75
CA LEU A 190 0.35 11.09 -23.99
C LEU A 190 1.26 11.28 -22.78
N PHE A 191 0.84 10.75 -21.64
CA PHE A 191 1.54 10.91 -20.36
C PHE A 191 1.81 9.55 -19.75
N GLU A 192 3.06 9.29 -19.38
CA GLU A 192 3.39 8.20 -18.48
C GLU A 192 3.48 8.78 -17.08
N VAL A 193 2.65 8.26 -16.18
CA VAL A 193 2.52 8.75 -14.81
C VAL A 193 2.84 7.62 -13.85
N GLU A 194 3.46 8.00 -12.74
CA GLU A 194 3.73 7.14 -11.60
C GLU A 194 2.96 7.65 -10.39
N ARG A 195 2.12 6.79 -9.82
CA ARG A 195 1.49 7.00 -8.52
C ARG A 195 1.98 5.91 -7.58
N ALA A 196 2.89 6.28 -6.69
CA ALA A 196 3.48 5.42 -5.67
C ALA A 196 2.76 5.54 -4.32
N GLU A 197 1.54 6.06 -4.29
CA GLU A 197 0.76 6.07 -3.05
C GLU A 197 0.55 4.63 -2.57
N TYR A 198 1.04 4.38 -1.36
CA TYR A 198 0.62 3.29 -0.52
C TYR A 198 -0.87 3.54 -0.24
N PHE A 199 -1.75 2.78 -0.89
CA PHE A 199 -3.05 2.57 -0.29
C PHE A 199 -2.77 1.77 0.97
N ASP A 200 -2.95 2.39 2.13
CA ASP A 200 -3.31 1.65 3.33
C ASP A 200 -4.61 0.91 2.98
N ILE A 201 -4.47 -0.31 2.46
CA ILE A 201 -5.55 -1.27 2.53
C ILE A 201 -5.56 -1.69 4.00
N GLU A 202 -6.03 -0.81 4.87
CA GLU A 202 -6.49 -1.18 6.20
C GLU A 202 -7.72 -2.06 5.97
N SER A 203 -7.51 -3.33 5.60
CA SER A 203 -8.33 -4.35 6.22
C SER A 203 -8.10 -4.15 7.71
N ASP A 204 -9.17 -3.88 8.48
CA ASP A 204 -9.10 -3.98 9.94
C ASP A 204 -8.25 -5.19 10.25
N LEU A 205 -7.09 -4.96 10.88
CA LEU A 205 -6.17 -6.04 11.22
C LEU A 205 -7.00 -7.12 11.88
N TYR A 206 -6.99 -8.34 11.33
CA TYR A 206 -7.51 -9.47 12.08
C TYR A 206 -6.86 -9.38 13.45
N PRO A 207 -7.63 -9.45 14.56
CA PRO A 207 -7.02 -9.47 15.88
C PRO A 207 -6.13 -10.71 15.94
N LEU A 208 -4.83 -10.52 15.69
CA LEU A 208 -3.81 -11.44 16.12
C LEU A 208 -3.84 -11.30 17.63
N ALA A 209 -4.37 -12.29 18.32
CA ALA A 209 -4.14 -12.40 19.74
C ALA A 209 -2.63 -12.60 19.91
N GLU A 210 -1.90 -11.51 20.16
CA GLU A 210 -0.54 -11.59 20.64
C GLU A 210 -0.62 -12.25 22.01
N GLN A 211 -0.27 -13.53 22.05
CA GLN A 211 -0.12 -14.24 23.30
C GLN A 211 1.25 -13.84 23.83
N GLU A 212 1.28 -12.94 24.82
CA GLU A 212 2.52 -12.43 25.44
C GLU A 212 3.10 -13.42 26.47
N HIS A 213 2.28 -14.39 26.90
CA HIS A 213 2.60 -15.34 27.95
C HIS A 213 2.20 -16.77 27.56
N ALA A 214 3.16 -17.69 27.68
CA ALA A 214 2.91 -19.12 27.51
C ALA A 214 3.10 -19.85 28.84
N GLN A 215 2.04 -20.49 29.34
CA GLN A 215 2.06 -21.27 30.59
C GLN A 215 1.64 -22.73 30.35
N SER A 216 2.39 -23.69 30.92
CA SER A 216 2.04 -25.11 30.93
C SER A 216 2.23 -25.69 32.32
N GLY A 217 1.23 -26.41 32.84
CA GLY A 217 1.27 -26.98 34.19
C GLY A 217 0.64 -28.37 34.22
N ALA A 218 1.19 -29.26 35.05
CA ALA A 218 0.60 -30.56 35.34
C ALA A 218 0.46 -30.75 36.87
N LYS A 219 -0.72 -31.18 37.34
CA LYS A 219 -0.95 -31.66 38.70
C LYS A 219 -1.17 -33.17 38.65
N LEU A 220 -0.45 -33.94 39.46
CA LEU A 220 -0.55 -35.41 39.49
C LEU A 220 -0.84 -35.89 40.90
N GLU A 221 -1.94 -36.63 41.06
CA GLU A 221 -2.35 -37.19 42.35
C GLU A 221 -1.90 -38.67 42.48
N THR A 222 -2.08 -39.50 41.45
CA THR A 222 -1.64 -40.92 41.43
C THR A 222 -1.37 -41.45 40.01
N ALA A 223 -0.38 -40.93 39.29
CA ALA A 223 -0.05 -41.46 37.94
C ALA A 223 1.40 -41.20 37.50
N LEU A 224 1.88 -42.01 36.54
CA LEU A 224 3.16 -41.84 35.86
C LEU A 224 3.01 -40.86 34.69
N LEU A 225 3.69 -39.72 34.76
CA LEU A 225 3.76 -38.77 33.64
C LEU A 225 5.21 -38.71 33.14
N LYS A 226 5.41 -38.92 31.84
CA LYS A 226 6.76 -39.03 31.26
C LYS A 226 7.45 -37.68 31.10
N SER A 227 6.72 -36.63 30.74
CA SER A 227 7.27 -35.27 30.66
C SER A 227 6.20 -34.22 30.47
N THR A 228 6.36 -33.07 31.11
CA THR A 228 5.67 -31.83 30.71
C THR A 228 6.59 -31.09 29.74
N LEU A 229 6.16 -30.92 28.49
CA LEU A 229 6.95 -30.27 27.44
C LEU A 229 6.24 -29.02 26.94
N GLN A 230 6.93 -27.89 26.96
CA GLN A 230 6.45 -26.64 26.38
C GLN A 230 7.43 -26.15 25.31
N ARG A 231 6.89 -25.85 24.14
CA ARG A 231 7.60 -25.22 23.02
C ARG A 231 6.92 -23.90 22.71
N ALA A 232 7.65 -22.81 22.88
CA ALA A 232 7.15 -21.47 22.61
C ALA A 232 8.15 -20.72 21.72
N ASN A 233 7.61 -19.99 20.74
CA ASN A 233 8.35 -19.09 19.87
C ASN A 233 7.92 -17.67 20.22
N ASP A 234 8.91 -16.79 20.42
CA ASP A 234 8.76 -15.35 20.63
C ASP A 234 7.69 -14.98 21.68
N GLN A 235 8.06 -15.03 22.97
CA GLN A 235 7.18 -14.69 24.10
C GLN A 235 7.89 -13.76 25.09
N ASN A 236 7.17 -12.82 25.71
CA ASN A 236 7.75 -12.01 26.78
C ASN A 236 8.10 -12.88 27.99
N SER A 237 7.24 -13.84 28.35
CA SER A 237 7.57 -14.82 29.39
C SER A 237 7.04 -16.24 29.15
N VAL A 238 7.84 -17.22 29.57
CA VAL A 238 7.51 -18.65 29.47
C VAL A 238 7.65 -19.32 30.84
N SER A 239 6.59 -19.97 31.32
CA SER A 239 6.60 -20.70 32.58
C SER A 239 6.06 -22.12 32.48
N SER A 240 6.78 -23.10 33.06
CA SER A 240 6.33 -24.49 33.14
C SER A 240 6.47 -25.02 34.56
N GLY A 241 5.41 -25.67 35.02
CA GLY A 241 5.30 -26.16 36.40
C GLY A 241 4.85 -27.62 36.47
N ALA A 242 5.29 -28.35 37.49
CA ALA A 242 4.67 -29.60 37.89
C ALA A 242 4.42 -29.64 39.40
N LEU A 243 3.25 -30.13 39.80
CA LEU A 243 2.91 -30.41 41.19
C LEU A 243 2.64 -31.91 41.33
N LEU A 244 3.36 -32.58 42.23
CA LEU A 244 3.23 -34.01 42.48
C LEU A 244 2.86 -34.25 43.94
N GLU A 245 1.73 -34.92 44.16
CA GLU A 245 1.34 -35.42 45.48
C GLU A 245 1.83 -36.87 45.68
N SER A 246 1.77 -37.72 44.65
CA SER A 246 2.42 -39.05 44.65
C SER A 246 2.68 -39.59 43.23
N GLY A 247 3.77 -40.37 43.03
CA GLY A 247 4.12 -41.02 41.76
C GLY A 247 5.54 -40.73 41.26
N GLU A 248 5.83 -41.02 39.98
CA GLU A 248 7.11 -40.66 39.35
C GLU A 248 6.88 -39.70 38.17
N LEU A 249 7.63 -38.58 38.14
CA LEU A 249 7.73 -37.69 36.99
C LEU A 249 9.18 -37.67 36.50
N LYS A 250 9.37 -38.04 35.24
CA LYS A 250 10.72 -38.19 34.69
C LYS A 250 11.38 -36.85 34.34
N ALA A 251 10.63 -35.88 33.80
CA ALA A 251 11.19 -34.57 33.49
C ALA A 251 10.18 -33.43 33.37
N VAL A 252 10.56 -32.24 33.81
CA VAL A 252 9.95 -30.96 33.37
C VAL A 252 10.92 -30.34 32.35
N LEU A 253 10.48 -30.21 31.10
CA LEU A 253 11.30 -29.79 29.97
C LEU A 253 10.75 -28.52 29.31
N GLN A 254 11.60 -27.52 29.18
CA GLN A 254 11.31 -26.32 28.40
C GLN A 254 12.29 -26.18 27.24
N ARG A 255 11.73 -25.90 26.06
CA ARG A 255 12.49 -25.52 24.87
C ARG A 255 11.89 -24.25 24.29
N THR A 256 12.62 -23.16 24.43
CA THR A 256 12.20 -21.83 23.94
C THR A 256 13.18 -21.35 22.87
N GLU A 257 12.64 -20.67 21.86
CA GLU A 257 13.43 -20.07 20.77
C GLU A 257 13.72 -18.57 20.99
N SER A 258 12.86 -17.79 21.67
CA SER A 258 13.17 -16.40 22.09
C SER A 258 12.24 -15.96 23.22
N SER A 259 12.79 -15.41 24.32
CA SER A 259 12.01 -14.86 25.43
C SER A 259 12.82 -14.05 26.44
N GLU A 260 12.23 -13.01 27.02
CA GLU A 260 12.87 -12.19 28.07
C GLU A 260 13.03 -12.97 29.38
N GLN A 261 11.98 -13.67 29.81
CA GLN A 261 11.96 -14.43 31.07
C GLN A 261 11.55 -15.89 30.90
N VAL A 262 12.33 -16.82 31.49
CA VAL A 262 12.06 -18.26 31.46
C VAL A 262 12.09 -18.85 32.86
N ASN A 263 10.97 -19.43 33.30
CA ASN A 263 10.82 -20.03 34.62
C ASN A 263 10.38 -21.50 34.52
N SER A 264 11.14 -22.41 35.15
CA SER A 264 10.72 -23.80 35.38
C SER A 264 10.63 -24.11 36.86
N GLY A 265 9.54 -24.72 37.29
CA GLY A 265 9.30 -25.09 38.68
C GLY A 265 8.78 -26.51 38.84
N ALA A 266 9.11 -27.18 39.93
CA ALA A 266 8.32 -28.32 40.40
C ALA A 266 8.17 -28.29 41.92
N ALA A 267 7.00 -28.68 42.43
CA ALA A 267 6.81 -28.95 43.86
C ALA A 267 6.38 -30.40 44.07
N LEU A 268 6.96 -31.03 45.10
CA LEU A 268 6.79 -32.44 45.44
C LEU A 268 6.31 -32.55 46.90
N ASP A 269 5.15 -33.16 47.10
CA ASP A 269 4.59 -33.56 48.41
C ASP A 269 4.74 -35.09 48.63
N GLY A 270 5.50 -35.75 47.73
CA GLY A 270 5.78 -37.19 47.72
C GLY A 270 6.11 -37.71 46.31
N GLY A 271 6.95 -38.74 46.21
CA GLY A 271 7.33 -39.38 44.92
C GLY A 271 8.77 -39.14 44.46
N GLU A 272 9.08 -39.49 43.19
CA GLU A 272 10.42 -39.34 42.59
C GLU A 272 10.40 -38.40 41.36
N LEU A 273 11.20 -37.34 41.39
CA LEU A 273 11.45 -36.45 40.25
C LEU A 273 12.89 -36.59 39.76
N LYS A 274 13.07 -37.04 38.52
CA LYS A 274 14.42 -37.30 37.98
C LYS A 274 15.12 -36.04 37.48
N SER A 275 14.42 -35.11 36.85
CA SER A 275 15.09 -33.89 36.37
C SER A 275 14.17 -32.72 36.12
N ILE A 276 14.64 -31.53 36.47
CA ILE A 276 14.17 -30.27 35.90
C ILE A 276 15.28 -29.80 34.97
N LEU A 277 15.01 -29.79 33.66
CA LEU A 277 16.01 -29.43 32.66
C LEU A 277 15.44 -28.40 31.70
N ILE A 278 16.04 -27.22 31.73
CA ILE A 278 15.80 -26.18 30.74
C ILE A 278 16.86 -26.33 29.66
N LYS A 279 16.43 -26.56 28.41
CA LYS A 279 17.33 -26.62 27.25
C LYS A 279 17.04 -25.44 26.33
N GLN A 280 17.88 -24.41 26.41
CA GLN A 280 17.73 -23.18 25.64
C GLN A 280 18.65 -23.18 24.42
N ASN A 281 18.16 -22.58 23.33
CA ASN A 281 18.87 -22.56 22.05
C ASN A 281 19.26 -21.13 21.60
N ILE A 282 18.81 -20.07 22.30
CA ILE A 282 18.96 -18.63 21.96
C ILE A 282 18.92 -17.78 23.27
N GLU A 283 19.37 -16.52 23.23
CA GLU A 283 19.52 -15.55 24.35
C GLU A 283 18.21 -15.30 25.15
N ALA A 284 18.34 -15.20 26.48
CA ALA A 284 17.30 -14.80 27.43
C ALA A 284 17.90 -13.94 28.55
N GLU A 285 17.17 -12.94 29.04
CA GLU A 285 17.66 -11.99 30.06
C GLU A 285 17.69 -12.64 31.44
N GLN A 286 16.60 -13.32 31.83
CA GLN A 286 16.49 -14.00 33.13
C GLN A 286 15.97 -15.43 33.00
N VAL A 287 16.69 -16.37 33.60
CA VAL A 287 16.33 -17.79 33.61
C VAL A 287 16.34 -18.34 35.03
N SER A 288 15.23 -18.90 35.48
CA SER A 288 15.15 -19.55 36.78
C SER A 288 14.63 -20.98 36.70
N SER A 289 15.28 -21.88 37.44
CA SER A 289 14.79 -23.23 37.71
C SER A 289 14.72 -23.45 39.22
N SER A 290 13.57 -23.95 39.69
CA SER A 290 13.34 -24.18 41.11
C SER A 290 12.65 -25.52 41.36
N ALA A 291 13.01 -26.15 42.47
CA ALA A 291 12.30 -27.29 43.02
C ALA A 291 12.00 -27.07 44.50
N ALA A 292 10.80 -27.41 44.95
CA ALA A 292 10.43 -27.44 46.36
C ALA A 292 10.00 -28.86 46.75
N LEU A 293 10.56 -29.40 47.84
CA LEU A 293 10.25 -30.73 48.35
C LEU A 293 9.74 -30.65 49.78
N ASP A 294 8.53 -31.15 49.99
CA ASP A 294 7.95 -31.47 51.31
C ASP A 294 8.05 -32.98 51.62
N GLY A 295 8.35 -33.81 50.60
CA GLY A 295 8.66 -35.24 50.72
C GLY A 295 9.11 -35.85 49.38
N GLY A 296 9.93 -36.91 49.41
CA GLY A 296 10.36 -37.67 48.21
C GLY A 296 11.83 -37.54 47.80
N ALA A 297 12.15 -37.88 46.55
CA ALA A 297 13.51 -37.87 46.01
C ALA A 297 13.61 -37.00 44.74
N LEU A 298 14.63 -36.13 44.70
CA LEU A 298 14.97 -35.29 43.55
C LEU A 298 16.42 -35.56 43.14
N GLN A 299 16.64 -35.84 41.86
CA GLN A 299 17.98 -36.14 41.37
C GLN A 299 18.71 -34.88 40.88
N THR A 300 18.12 -34.03 40.04
CA THR A 300 18.84 -32.86 39.52
C THR A 300 17.94 -31.70 39.11
N VAL A 301 18.37 -30.48 39.46
CA VAL A 301 17.88 -29.20 38.90
C VAL A 301 19.04 -28.57 38.15
N LEU A 302 18.97 -28.56 36.82
CA LEU A 302 20.07 -28.09 35.96
C LEU A 302 19.56 -27.10 34.94
N ILE A 303 20.26 -25.97 34.81
CA ILE A 303 20.15 -25.08 33.66
C ILE A 303 21.35 -25.40 32.77
N LYS A 304 21.10 -25.81 31.52
CA LYS A 304 22.16 -26.06 30.55
C LYS A 304 22.09 -25.01 29.44
N PRO A 305 22.80 -23.87 29.57
CA PRO A 305 22.91 -22.91 28.48
C PRO A 305 23.71 -23.51 27.33
N GLU A 306 23.23 -23.35 26.09
CA GLU A 306 24.06 -23.56 24.89
C GLU A 306 24.68 -22.24 24.38
N LEU A 307 24.26 -21.07 24.92
CA LEU A 307 24.71 -19.71 24.58
C LEU A 307 24.68 -18.76 25.83
N PHE A 308 24.98 -17.46 25.66
CA PHE A 308 25.08 -16.47 26.75
C PHE A 308 23.72 -16.20 27.45
N ILE A 309 23.74 -16.09 28.78
CA ILE A 309 22.60 -15.73 29.64
C ILE A 309 23.06 -14.63 30.59
N GLU A 310 22.25 -13.58 30.75
CA GLU A 310 22.59 -12.44 31.63
C GLU A 310 22.44 -12.78 33.12
N ALA A 311 21.35 -13.44 33.52
CA ALA A 311 21.19 -13.97 34.87
C ALA A 311 20.52 -15.36 34.89
N ALA A 312 21.19 -16.34 35.51
CA ALA A 312 20.68 -17.70 35.69
C ALA A 312 20.64 -18.09 37.17
N LYS A 313 19.51 -18.65 37.64
CA LYS A 313 19.34 -19.14 39.01
C LYS A 313 18.72 -20.53 39.04
N SER A 314 19.47 -21.51 39.52
CA SER A 314 18.98 -22.85 39.83
C SER A 314 18.94 -23.05 41.33
N SER A 315 17.82 -23.49 41.89
CA SER A 315 17.70 -23.73 43.35
C SER A 315 16.80 -24.92 43.66
N ALA A 316 17.07 -25.56 44.80
CA ALA A 316 16.21 -26.59 45.38
C ALA A 316 16.05 -26.33 46.87
N ALA A 317 14.82 -26.42 47.39
CA ALA A 317 14.50 -26.30 48.81
C ALA A 317 13.91 -27.62 49.33
N LEU A 318 14.34 -28.07 50.51
CA LEU A 318 13.88 -29.33 51.13
C LEU A 318 13.40 -29.04 52.55
N GLU A 319 12.16 -29.43 52.85
CA GLU A 319 11.63 -29.50 54.22
C GLU A 319 11.83 -30.91 54.79
N THR A 320 11.44 -31.96 54.04
CA THR A 320 11.84 -33.36 54.28
C THR A 320 12.05 -34.11 52.96
N GLY A 321 13.12 -34.94 52.84
CA GLY A 321 13.44 -35.66 51.59
C GLY A 321 14.94 -35.82 51.32
N ALA A 322 15.31 -36.40 50.16
CA ALA A 322 16.70 -36.62 49.77
C ALA A 322 17.03 -36.05 48.38
N LEU A 323 18.18 -35.39 48.26
CA LEU A 323 18.83 -35.13 46.98
C LEU A 323 19.73 -36.32 46.65
N LEU A 324 19.57 -36.90 45.45
CA LEU A 324 20.38 -38.02 44.94
C LEU A 324 21.42 -37.51 43.94
#